data_AF-A0A7S2NGR3-F1
#
_entry.id   AF-A0A7S2NGR3-F1
#
_cell.length_a   1.000
_cell.length_b   1.000
_cell.length_c   1.000
_cell.angle_alpha   90.00
_cell.angle_beta   90.00
_cell.angle_gamma   90.00
#
_symmetry.space_group_name_H-M   'P 1'
#
loop_
_entity.id
_entity.type
_entity.pdbx_description
1 polymer ?
#
loop_
_entity_poly.entity_id
_entity_poly.type
_entity_poly.pdbx_seq_one_letter_code
_entity_poly.pdbx_strand_id
1 'polypeptide(L)'
;ADEVFTRHGGHLTIISPAFAANEIAPGVRRFFESGGSFVDEEFVGLIVFNELPYVWAKTGAQEANAASKLRVVVFDTSEALVEDLASGPNVIALADPQLYMQGYFAVAMLLVQKNTGQRVQEDLNAGPKWLNQTDAQQAGAARHEACKTAGYPVCGFET
;
A
#
# COMPACT_ATOMS: atom_id res chain seq x y z
N ALA A 1 -11.97 19.62 6.36
CA ALA A 1 -12.67 18.62 5.52
C ALA A 1 -12.18 18.69 4.08
N ASP A 2 -12.05 19.89 3.49
CA ASP A 2 -11.52 20.08 2.13
C ASP A 2 -10.01 19.83 1.98
N GLU A 3 -9.26 19.70 3.08
CA GLU A 3 -7.81 19.39 3.05
C GLU A 3 -7.51 17.89 3.01
N VAL A 4 -8.45 17.02 3.40
CA VAL A 4 -8.29 15.56 3.37
C VAL A 4 -8.19 15.05 1.93
N PHE A 5 -8.78 15.82 1.00
CA PHE A 5 -8.85 15.50 -0.42
C PHE A 5 -8.38 16.72 -1.21
N THR A 6 -7.09 16.77 -1.51
CA THR A 6 -6.58 17.81 -2.41
C THR A 6 -7.06 17.50 -3.82
N ARG A 7 -8.12 18.18 -4.28
CA ARG A 7 -8.65 18.03 -5.63
C ARG A 7 -7.75 18.77 -6.61
N HIS A 8 -6.67 18.13 -7.05
CA HIS A 8 -5.93 18.59 -8.22
C HIS A 8 -6.78 18.25 -9.45
N GLY A 9 -7.04 19.26 -10.30
CA GLY A 9 -7.90 19.19 -11.49
C GLY A 9 -8.13 17.78 -12.00
N GLY A 10 -9.34 17.27 -11.78
CA GLY A 10 -9.86 16.03 -12.35
C GLY A 10 -9.43 14.69 -11.74
N HIS A 11 -8.22 14.51 -11.19
CA HIS A 11 -7.61 13.19 -11.44
C HIS A 11 -6.98 12.43 -10.27
N LEU A 12 -6.74 12.97 -9.07
CA LEU A 12 -6.08 12.19 -8.02
C LEU A 12 -6.43 12.69 -6.61
N THR A 13 -6.83 11.75 -5.75
CA THR A 13 -7.09 12.03 -4.34
C THR A 13 -6.04 11.30 -3.51
N ILE A 14 -5.22 12.06 -2.78
CA ILE A 14 -4.20 11.52 -1.88
C ILE A 14 -4.71 11.65 -0.45
N ILE A 15 -4.80 10.54 0.28
CA ILE A 15 -5.06 10.58 1.72
C ILE A 15 -3.71 10.50 2.42
N SER A 16 -3.28 11.62 2.99
CA SER A 16 -2.09 11.67 3.83
C SER A 16 -2.25 10.81 5.09
N PRO A 17 -1.20 10.12 5.56
CA PRO A 17 -1.21 9.37 6.81
C PRO A 17 -1.30 10.31 8.04
N ALA A 18 -1.20 11.62 7.84
CA ALA A 18 -1.41 12.61 8.89
C ALA A 18 -2.89 12.74 9.32
N PHE A 19 -3.83 12.19 8.54
CA PHE A 19 -5.25 12.24 8.87
C PHE A 19 -5.65 11.06 9.76
N ALA A 20 -6.36 11.35 10.84
CA ALA A 20 -6.84 10.33 11.76
C ALA A 20 -8.13 9.65 11.25
N ALA A 21 -8.49 8.51 11.84
CA ALA A 21 -9.65 7.69 11.47
C ALA A 21 -10.96 8.49 11.42
N ASN A 22 -11.12 9.44 12.34
CA ASN A 22 -12.27 10.31 12.48
C ASN A 22 -12.44 11.30 11.31
N GLU A 23 -11.48 11.38 10.39
CA GLU A 23 -11.51 12.28 9.24
C GLU A 23 -11.63 11.52 7.91
N ILE A 24 -10.94 10.38 7.79
CA ILE A 24 -10.86 9.61 6.54
C ILE A 24 -12.19 8.91 6.21
N ALA A 25 -12.72 8.09 7.11
CA ALA A 25 -13.96 7.34 6.83
C ALA A 25 -15.15 8.29 6.56
N PRO A 26 -15.41 9.32 7.39
CA PRO A 26 -16.47 10.29 7.10
C PRO A 26 -16.22 11.09 5.82
N GLY A 27 -14.96 11.38 5.50
CA GLY A 27 -14.58 12.03 4.24
C GLY A 27 -14.95 11.20 3.03
N VAL A 28 -14.53 9.92 3.00
CA VAL A 28 -14.79 9.01 1.88
C VAL A 28 -16.29 8.75 1.74
N ARG A 29 -17.01 8.62 2.87
CA ARG A 29 -18.47 8.49 2.84
C ARG A 29 -19.13 9.68 2.15
N ARG A 30 -18.81 10.91 2.58
CA ARG A 30 -19.37 12.14 1.98
C ARG A 30 -19.06 12.27 0.50
N PHE A 31 -17.85 11.88 0.07
CA PHE A 31 -17.47 11.89 -1.35
C PHE A 31 -18.45 11.04 -2.17
N PHE A 32 -18.69 9.79 -1.75
CA PHE A 32 -19.60 8.90 -2.46
C PHE A 32 -21.08 9.32 -2.33
N GLU A 33 -21.52 9.79 -1.16
CA GLU A 33 -22.88 10.33 -0.95
C GLU A 33 -23.16 11.55 -1.86
N SER A 34 -22.14 12.33 -2.19
CA SER A 34 -22.23 13.47 -3.13
C SER A 34 -22.27 13.07 -4.61
N GLY A 35 -22.29 11.77 -4.92
CA GLY A 35 -22.25 11.25 -6.28
C GLY A 35 -20.84 11.05 -6.84
N GLY A 36 -19.81 11.13 -6.00
CA GLY A 36 -18.44 10.81 -6.39
C GLY A 36 -18.32 9.38 -6.90
N SER A 37 -17.48 9.17 -7.91
CA SER A 37 -17.18 7.87 -8.51
C SER A 37 -15.68 7.80 -8.80
N PHE A 38 -15.06 6.65 -8.48
CA PHE A 38 -13.70 6.34 -8.94
C PHE A 38 -13.70 5.39 -10.16
N VAL A 39 -14.85 5.25 -10.83
CA VAL A 39 -15.07 4.25 -11.91
C VAL A 39 -15.27 4.91 -13.28
N ASP A 40 -15.51 6.22 -13.34
CA ASP A 40 -15.55 6.93 -14.61
C ASP A 40 -14.12 7.12 -15.12
N GLU A 41 -13.90 6.96 -16.44
CA GLU A 41 -12.61 6.81 -17.14
C GLU A 41 -11.56 7.91 -16.87
N GLU A 42 -11.91 8.92 -16.09
CA GLU A 42 -11.07 10.04 -15.70
C GLU A 42 -10.60 10.00 -14.24
N PHE A 43 -11.11 9.15 -13.35
CA PHE A 43 -10.68 9.18 -11.94
C PHE A 43 -9.56 8.17 -11.65
N VAL A 44 -8.34 8.66 -11.38
CA VAL A 44 -7.22 7.83 -10.92
C VAL A 44 -7.35 7.64 -9.41
N GLY A 45 -7.24 6.39 -8.96
CA GLY A 45 -7.63 5.92 -7.62
C GLY A 45 -7.04 6.67 -6.43
N LEU A 46 -7.54 6.30 -5.25
CA LEU A 46 -7.07 6.82 -3.96
C LEU A 46 -5.65 6.32 -3.68
N ILE A 47 -4.66 7.20 -3.51
CA ILE A 47 -3.35 6.79 -3.00
C ILE A 47 -3.38 6.87 -1.48
N VAL A 48 -3.02 5.75 -0.86
CA VAL A 48 -3.08 5.56 0.59
C VAL A 48 -1.72 5.08 1.09
N PHE A 49 -1.09 5.85 1.98
CA PHE A 49 0.30 5.65 2.38
C PHE A 49 0.57 4.46 3.32
N ASN A 50 -0.47 3.74 3.77
CA ASN A 50 -0.36 2.58 4.64
C ASN A 50 -1.72 1.88 4.80
N GLU A 51 -1.70 0.70 5.44
CA GLU A 51 -2.88 -0.16 5.62
C GLU A 51 -4.03 0.51 6.39
N LEU A 52 -3.74 1.25 7.47
CA LEU A 52 -4.78 1.81 8.35
C LEU A 52 -5.71 2.81 7.66
N PRO A 53 -5.21 3.84 6.95
CA PRO A 53 -6.05 4.71 6.13
C PRO A 53 -6.81 3.98 5.03
N TYR A 54 -6.31 2.85 4.51
CA TYR A 54 -7.05 2.05 3.52
C TYR A 54 -8.25 1.40 4.18
N VAL A 55 -8.08 0.81 5.37
CA VAL A 55 -9.19 0.25 6.16
C VAL A 55 -10.27 1.31 6.37
N TRP A 56 -9.90 2.52 6.77
CA TRP A 56 -10.86 3.60 6.98
C TRP A 56 -11.53 4.09 5.70
N ALA A 57 -10.78 4.16 4.58
CA ALA A 57 -11.36 4.49 3.28
C ALA A 57 -12.38 3.42 2.83
N LYS A 58 -12.05 2.14 3.03
CA LYS A 58 -12.96 1.01 2.77
C LYS A 58 -14.21 1.09 3.64
N THR A 59 -14.07 1.41 4.94
CA THR A 59 -15.20 1.64 5.84
C THR A 59 -16.10 2.78 5.33
N GLY A 60 -15.54 3.95 5.00
CA GLY A 60 -16.32 5.06 4.47
C GLY A 60 -17.05 4.72 3.16
N ALA A 61 -16.41 3.97 2.27
CA ALA A 61 -17.03 3.49 1.04
C ALA A 61 -18.16 2.47 1.30
N GLN A 62 -17.98 1.58 2.27
CA GLN A 62 -19.01 0.62 2.70
C GLN A 62 -20.23 1.34 3.31
N GLU A 63 -20.00 2.32 4.19
CA GLU A 63 -21.08 3.14 4.77
C GLU A 63 -21.90 3.88 3.71
N ALA A 64 -21.27 4.26 2.59
CA ALA A 64 -21.94 4.88 1.45
C ALA A 64 -22.54 3.88 0.43
N ASN A 65 -22.53 2.57 0.71
CA ASN A 65 -22.89 1.51 -0.25
C ASN A 65 -22.12 1.59 -1.59
N ALA A 66 -20.89 2.10 -1.55
CA ALA A 66 -20.05 2.37 -2.71
C ALA A 66 -18.72 1.61 -2.67
N ALA A 67 -18.61 0.57 -1.82
CA ALA A 67 -17.40 -0.24 -1.71
C ALA A 67 -16.91 -0.74 -3.07
N SER A 68 -17.80 -1.24 -3.95
CA SER A 68 -17.42 -1.73 -5.29
C SER A 68 -16.84 -0.66 -6.22
N LYS A 69 -17.01 0.63 -5.89
CA LYS A 69 -16.52 1.78 -6.66
C LYS A 69 -15.19 2.30 -6.13
N LEU A 70 -14.71 1.83 -4.98
CA LEU A 70 -13.41 2.23 -4.44
C LEU A 70 -12.29 1.56 -5.24
N ARG A 71 -11.30 2.35 -5.67
CA ARG A 71 -10.06 1.89 -6.31
C ARG A 71 -8.89 2.58 -5.62
N VAL A 72 -7.96 1.80 -5.08
CA VAL A 72 -6.87 2.31 -4.26
C VAL A 72 -5.51 1.74 -4.67
N VAL A 73 -4.49 2.57 -4.54
CA VAL A 73 -3.09 2.15 -4.48
C VAL A 73 -2.64 2.28 -3.03
N VAL A 74 -2.12 1.21 -2.45
CA VAL A 74 -1.73 1.18 -1.02
C VAL A 74 -0.25 0.88 -0.89
N PHE A 75 0.43 1.54 0.03
CA PHE A 75 1.76 1.14 0.48
C PHE A 75 1.64 0.09 1.58
N ASP A 76 2.62 -0.80 1.69
CA ASP A 76 2.60 -2.02 2.50
C ASP A 76 1.97 -3.23 1.81
N THR A 77 2.26 -4.41 2.36
CA THR A 77 1.83 -5.70 1.82
C THR A 77 1.46 -6.66 2.94
N SER A 78 0.54 -6.24 3.81
CA SER A 78 -0.08 -7.14 4.77
C SER A 78 -0.82 -8.27 4.06
N GLU A 79 -1.07 -9.38 4.76
CA GLU A 79 -1.83 -10.52 4.23
C GLU A 79 -3.20 -10.06 3.70
N ALA A 80 -3.90 -9.21 4.45
CA ALA A 80 -5.21 -8.67 4.06
C ALA A 80 -5.14 -7.77 2.81
N LEU A 81 -4.10 -6.95 2.66
CA LEU A 81 -3.90 -6.12 1.46
C LEU A 81 -3.63 -6.98 0.23
N VAL A 82 -2.81 -8.03 0.38
CA VAL A 82 -2.46 -8.94 -0.71
C VAL A 82 -3.67 -9.75 -1.15
N GLU A 83 -4.49 -10.21 -0.21
CA GLU A 83 -5.77 -10.88 -0.51
C GLU A 83 -6.73 -9.97 -1.27
N ASP A 84 -6.86 -8.71 -0.83
CA ASP A 84 -7.72 -7.72 -1.48
C ASP A 84 -7.19 -7.29 -2.86
N LEU A 85 -5.87 -7.28 -3.08
CA LEU A 85 -5.27 -7.09 -4.41
C LEU A 85 -5.49 -8.33 -5.31
N ALA A 86 -5.39 -9.54 -4.77
CA ALA A 86 -5.51 -10.77 -5.56
C ALA A 86 -6.96 -11.03 -6.02
N SER A 87 -7.93 -10.72 -5.16
CA SER A 87 -9.32 -11.16 -5.31
C SER A 87 -10.36 -10.07 -5.05
N GLY A 88 -9.97 -8.94 -4.45
CA GLY A 88 -10.86 -7.85 -4.11
C GLY A 88 -11.01 -6.84 -5.25
N PRO A 89 -12.10 -6.05 -5.26
CA PRO A 89 -12.31 -5.02 -6.26
C PRO A 89 -11.64 -3.69 -5.88
N ASN A 90 -11.05 -3.58 -4.68
CA ASN A 90 -10.68 -2.28 -4.11
C ASN A 90 -9.23 -1.90 -4.31
N VAL A 91 -8.30 -2.79 -4.04
CA VAL A 91 -6.86 -2.54 -4.25
C VAL A 91 -6.49 -2.87 -5.68
N ILE A 92 -5.92 -1.90 -6.42
CA ILE A 92 -5.47 -2.08 -7.80
C ILE A 92 -3.95 -2.25 -7.93
N ALA A 93 -3.20 -1.77 -6.93
CA ALA A 93 -1.77 -1.98 -6.84
C ALA A 93 -1.30 -1.82 -5.38
N LEU A 94 -0.23 -2.53 -5.03
CA LEU A 94 0.49 -2.35 -3.78
C LEU A 94 1.94 -1.91 -4.03
N ALA A 95 2.47 -1.04 -3.18
CA ALA A 95 3.89 -0.74 -3.11
C ALA A 95 4.53 -1.54 -1.96
N ASP A 96 5.22 -2.62 -2.30
CA ASP A 96 6.01 -3.40 -1.35
C ASP A 96 7.27 -2.62 -0.95
N PRO A 97 7.45 -2.27 0.33
CA PRO A 97 8.65 -1.60 0.82
C PRO A 97 9.93 -2.44 0.73
N GLN A 98 9.85 -3.76 0.47
CA GLN A 98 11.00 -4.66 0.36
C GLN A 98 11.83 -4.72 1.67
N LEU A 99 11.15 -4.91 2.80
CA LEU A 99 11.79 -4.90 4.15
C LEU A 99 12.95 -5.88 4.28
N TYR A 100 12.89 -7.03 3.61
CA TYR A 100 14.00 -7.98 3.57
C TYR A 100 15.26 -7.36 2.98
N MET A 101 15.15 -6.73 1.80
CA MET A 101 16.28 -6.09 1.12
C MET A 101 16.83 -4.92 1.94
N GLN A 102 15.96 -4.14 2.59
CA GLN A 102 16.39 -3.09 3.50
C GLN A 102 17.23 -3.64 4.67
N GLY A 103 16.78 -4.72 5.30
CA GLY A 103 17.52 -5.40 6.38
C GLY A 103 18.83 -6.03 5.89
N TYR A 104 18.81 -6.70 4.74
CA TYR A 104 19.99 -7.29 4.12
C TYR A 104 21.06 -6.23 3.82
N PHE A 105 20.67 -5.14 3.15
CA PHE A 105 21.59 -4.04 2.82
C PHE A 105 22.15 -3.38 4.08
N ALA A 106 21.34 -3.17 5.12
CA ALA A 106 21.83 -2.63 6.39
C ALA A 106 22.96 -3.49 6.98
N VAL A 107 22.77 -4.82 7.04
CA VAL A 107 23.80 -5.74 7.56
C VAL A 107 25.01 -5.82 6.63
N ALA A 108 24.80 -5.93 5.32
CA ALA A 108 25.87 -6.01 4.34
C ALA A 108 26.78 -4.77 4.37
N MET A 109 26.20 -3.57 4.44
CA MET A 109 26.95 -2.31 4.55
C MET A 109 27.76 -2.24 5.84
N LEU A 110 27.18 -2.67 6.97
CA LEU A 110 27.89 -2.75 8.25
C LEU A 110 29.09 -3.70 8.18
N LEU A 111 28.94 -4.85 7.51
CA LEU A 111 30.03 -5.80 7.32
C LEU A 111 31.14 -5.24 6.42
N VAL A 112 30.79 -4.56 5.33
CA VAL A 112 31.77 -3.89 4.46
C VAL A 112 32.55 -2.85 5.25
N GLN A 113 31.87 -1.99 6.02
CA GLN A 113 32.53 -0.97 6.85
C GLN A 113 33.43 -1.60 7.91
N LYS A 114 32.99 -2.66 8.56
CA LYS A 114 33.77 -3.37 9.58
C LYS A 114 35.04 -4.00 9.01
N ASN A 115 34.95 -4.60 7.82
CA ASN A 115 36.06 -5.37 7.24
C ASN A 115 37.04 -4.53 6.41
N THR A 116 36.57 -3.42 5.83
CA THR A 116 37.39 -2.61 4.90
C THR A 116 37.68 -1.20 5.42
N GLY A 117 36.95 -0.74 6.46
CA GLY A 117 36.96 0.65 6.91
C GLY A 117 36.22 1.62 5.99
N GLN A 118 35.70 1.17 4.84
CA GLN A 118 35.01 2.01 3.87
C GLN A 118 33.51 2.05 4.13
N ARG A 119 32.90 3.23 3.98
CA ARG A 119 31.45 3.37 3.94
C ARG A 119 30.98 3.27 2.49
N VAL A 120 29.89 2.54 2.26
CA VAL A 120 29.14 2.65 1.00
C VAL A 120 28.53 4.06 0.97
N GLN A 121 28.90 4.85 -0.04
CA GLN A 121 28.49 6.26 -0.15
C GLN A 121 27.24 6.46 -1.01
N GLU A 122 26.80 5.43 -1.72
CA GLU A 122 25.61 5.50 -2.58
C GLU A 122 24.37 5.09 -1.80
N ASP A 123 23.27 5.81 -2.04
CA ASP A 123 21.96 5.44 -1.55
C ASP A 123 21.52 4.14 -2.22
N LEU A 124 21.51 3.04 -1.45
CA LEU A 124 21.00 1.77 -1.92
C LEU A 124 19.47 1.85 -1.96
N ASN A 125 18.92 1.86 -3.17
CA ASN A 125 17.49 1.82 -3.36
C ASN A 125 16.98 0.37 -3.28
N ALA A 126 16.26 0.05 -2.19
CA ALA A 126 15.65 -1.25 -1.97
C ALA A 126 14.24 -1.37 -2.55
N GLY A 127 13.59 -0.28 -2.98
CA GLY A 127 12.19 -0.32 -3.39
C GLY A 127 11.52 1.07 -3.51
N PRO A 128 10.20 1.13 -3.72
CA PRO A 128 9.27 0.00 -3.59
C PRO A 128 9.23 -0.90 -4.82
N LYS A 129 8.81 -2.15 -4.63
CA LYS A 129 8.37 -3.04 -5.71
C LYS A 129 6.86 -2.92 -5.88
N TRP A 130 6.41 -2.61 -7.08
CA TRP A 130 4.98 -2.58 -7.39
C TRP A 130 4.44 -3.98 -7.58
N LEU A 131 3.34 -4.29 -6.91
CA LEU A 131 2.58 -5.53 -7.07
C LEU A 131 1.24 -5.22 -7.72
N ASN A 132 0.90 -6.00 -8.74
CA ASN A 132 -0.43 -6.02 -9.34
C ASN A 132 -1.19 -7.32 -8.97
N GLN A 133 -2.41 -7.47 -9.49
CA GLN A 133 -3.25 -8.63 -9.21
C GLN A 133 -2.59 -9.96 -9.62
N THR A 134 -1.87 -10.01 -10.75
CA THR A 134 -1.14 -11.20 -11.19
C THR A 134 -0.01 -11.54 -10.22
N ASP A 135 0.76 -10.54 -9.78
CA ASP A 135 1.82 -10.73 -8.78
C ASP A 135 1.24 -11.25 -7.46
N ALA A 136 0.13 -10.68 -6.99
CA ALA A 136 -0.52 -11.08 -5.74
C ALA A 136 -1.06 -12.52 -5.80
N GLN A 137 -1.68 -12.92 -6.91
CA GLN A 137 -2.18 -14.29 -7.11
C GLN A 137 -1.04 -15.32 -7.14
N GLN A 138 0.13 -14.95 -7.66
CA GLN A 138 1.29 -15.84 -7.74
C GLN A 138 2.12 -15.83 -6.45
N ALA A 139 2.20 -14.70 -5.75
CA ALA A 139 3.14 -14.50 -4.66
C ALA A 139 2.53 -14.55 -3.26
N GLY A 140 1.22 -14.34 -3.09
CA GLY A 140 0.58 -14.18 -1.77
C GLY A 140 0.57 -15.45 -0.89
N ALA A 141 0.00 -16.56 -1.38
CA ALA A 141 -0.19 -17.76 -0.55
C ALA A 141 1.10 -18.58 -0.39
N ALA A 142 1.88 -18.76 -1.44
CA ALA A 142 3.04 -19.66 -1.41
C ALA A 142 4.24 -19.09 -0.63
N ARG A 143 4.47 -17.76 -0.66
CA ARG A 143 5.64 -17.15 -0.01
C ARG A 143 5.41 -16.76 1.43
N HIS A 144 4.23 -16.26 1.76
CA HIS A 144 3.88 -16.00 3.16
C HIS A 144 3.95 -17.31 3.97
N GLU A 145 3.46 -18.41 3.38
CA GLU A 145 3.55 -19.72 4.00
C GLU A 145 4.98 -20.28 4.03
N ALA A 146 5.79 -20.09 2.99
CA ALA A 146 7.20 -20.46 3.02
C ALA A 146 7.99 -19.70 4.10
N CYS A 147 7.71 -18.40 4.26
CA CYS A 147 8.36 -17.53 5.23
C CYS A 147 7.94 -17.86 6.68
N LYS A 148 6.63 -18.08 6.93
CA LYS A 148 6.12 -18.62 8.20
C LYS A 148 6.73 -19.98 8.53
N THR A 149 6.80 -20.89 7.56
CA THR A 149 7.37 -22.24 7.73
C THR A 149 8.86 -22.19 8.06
N ALA A 150 9.59 -21.22 7.50
CA ALA A 150 11.00 -20.99 7.80
C ALA A 150 11.24 -20.25 9.14
N GLY A 151 10.19 -19.87 9.86
CA GLY A 151 10.28 -19.26 11.19
C GLY A 151 10.64 -17.77 11.19
N TYR A 152 10.50 -17.09 10.04
CA TYR A 152 10.76 -15.66 9.96
C TYR A 152 9.61 -14.86 10.60
N PRO A 153 9.91 -13.87 11.46
CA PRO A 153 8.88 -13.07 12.14
C PRO A 153 8.22 -12.01 11.23
N VAL A 154 8.83 -11.72 10.08
CA VAL A 154 8.35 -10.73 9.09
C VAL A 154 8.59 -11.31 7.69
N CYS A 155 7.57 -11.23 6.84
CA CYS A 155 7.61 -11.74 5.48
C CYS A 155 7.54 -10.58 4.49
N GLY A 156 8.51 -10.50 3.57
CA GLY A 156 8.52 -9.56 2.44
C GLY A 156 8.52 -10.32 1.11
N PHE A 157 8.23 -9.65 0.00
CA PHE A 157 8.32 -10.28 -1.31
C PHE A 157 9.77 -10.18 -1.82
N GLU A 158 10.56 -11.23 -1.73
CA GLU A 158 11.84 -11.27 -2.47
C GLU A 158 11.58 -11.42 -3.98
N THR A 159 12.52 -11.02 -4.84
CA THR A 159 12.41 -11.31 -6.29
C THR A 159 12.68 -12.78 -6.56
#